data_AF-A0AA97HUG9-F1
#
_entry.id   AF-A0AA97HUG9-F1
#
_cell.length_a   1.000
_cell.length_b   1.000
_cell.length_c   1.000
_cell.angle_alpha   90.00
_cell.angle_beta   90.00
_cell.angle_gamma   90.00
#
_symmetry.space_group_name_H-M   'P 1'
#
loop_
_entity.id
_entity.type
_entity.pdbx_description
1 polymer ?
#
loop_
_entity_poly.entity_id
_entity_poly.type
_entity_poly.pdbx_seq_one_letter_code
_entity_poly.pdbx_strand_id
1 'polypeptide(L)' 'MYTALKYQNNLAIITLKRPEARNALNTQMIEQLQEIISEIALKNLRAAIFTGDNKAFCAGADITGNK' A
#
# COMPACT_ATOMS: atom_id res chain seq x y z
N MET A 1 -5.23 9.91 0.55
CA MET A 1 -4.35 8.84 1.07
C MET A 1 -4.57 7.63 0.18
N TYR A 2 -3.53 7.10 -0.47
CA TYR A 2 -3.64 6.01 -1.44
C TYR A 2 -3.38 4.63 -0.83
N THR A 3 -3.10 4.59 0.47
CA THR A 3 -2.85 3.38 1.24
C THR A 3 -3.69 3.39 2.53
N ALA A 4 -3.92 2.22 3.11
CA ALA A 4 -4.45 2.07 4.46
C ALA A 4 -3.74 0.94 5.19
N LEU A 5 -3.41 1.15 6.47
CA LEU A 5 -2.79 0.16 7.34
C LEU A 5 -3.78 -0.31 8.40
N LYS A 6 -3.95 -1.63 8.53
CA LYS A 6 -4.74 -2.26 9.58
C LYS A 6 -3.91 -3.34 10.26
N TYR A 7 -3.91 -3.35 11.59
CA TYR A 7 -3.35 -4.45 12.38
C TYR A 7 -4.44 -5.48 12.68
N GLN A 8 -4.11 -6.76 12.49
CA GLN A 8 -4.99 -7.87 12.83
C GLN A 8 -4.15 -9.04 13.34
N ASN A 9 -4.29 -9.38 14.63
CA ASN A 9 -3.40 -10.31 15.33
C ASN A 9 -1.93 -9.87 15.16
N ASN A 10 -1.03 -10.77 14.77
CA ASN A 10 0.37 -10.47 14.49
C ASN A 10 0.62 -10.12 13.01
N LEU A 11 -0.36 -9.57 12.31
CA LEU A 11 -0.26 -9.20 10.89
C LEU A 11 -0.48 -7.71 10.69
N ALA A 12 0.30 -7.11 9.80
CA ALA A 12 -0.01 -5.82 9.19
C ALA A 12 -0.69 -6.05 7.83
N ILE A 13 -1.83 -5.43 7.60
CA ILE A 13 -2.57 -5.48 6.34
C ILE A 13 -2.50 -4.10 5.70
N ILE A 14 -1.79 -4.00 4.58
CA ILE A 14 -1.61 -2.79 3.78
C ILE A 14 -2.54 -2.90 2.58
N THR A 15 -3.52 -2.00 2.48
CA THR A 15 -4.45 -1.92 1.36
C THR A 15 -4.07 -0.80 0.42
N LEU A 16 -3.90 -1.10 -0.87
CA LEU A 16 -3.76 -0.14 -1.96
C LEU A 16 -5.15 0.41 -2.32
N LYS A 17 -5.33 1.73 -2.30
CA LYS A 17 -6.63 2.42 -2.37
C LYS A 17 -6.60 3.62 -3.32
N ARG A 18 -6.32 3.34 -4.58
CA ARG A 18 -6.41 4.26 -5.71
C ARG A 18 -7.22 3.61 -6.86
N PRO A 19 -8.49 3.22 -6.62
CA PRO A 19 -9.27 2.40 -7.53
C PRO A 19 -9.53 3.06 -8.90
N GLU A 20 -9.55 4.39 -8.96
CA GLU A 20 -9.68 5.18 -10.18
C GLU A 20 -8.49 4.98 -11.14
N ALA A 21 -7.32 4.63 -10.61
CA ALA A 21 -6.11 4.31 -11.37
C ALA A 21 -5.74 2.83 -11.28
N ARG A 22 -6.69 1.95 -10.92
CA ARG A 22 -6.45 0.50 -10.70
C ARG A 22 -5.26 0.23 -9.77
N ASN A 23 -5.11 1.05 -8.74
CA ASN A 23 -4.02 0.98 -7.77
C ASN A 23 -2.62 1.13 -8.39
N ALA A 24 -2.48 1.84 -9.52
CA ALA A 24 -1.19 2.17 -10.10
C ALA A 24 -0.34 3.02 -9.15
N LEU A 25 0.93 2.65 -9.01
CA LEU A 25 1.89 3.22 -8.07
C LEU A 25 2.44 4.54 -8.59
N ASN A 26 2.00 5.66 -8.00
CA ASN A 26 2.60 6.98 -8.20
C ASN A 26 3.57 7.33 -7.04
N THR A 27 4.30 8.43 -7.17
CA THR A 27 5.31 8.88 -6.18
C THR A 27 4.72 8.99 -4.77
N GLN A 28 3.57 9.65 -4.62
CA GLN A 28 2.91 9.84 -3.33
C GLN A 28 2.53 8.51 -2.67
N MET A 29 2.08 7.52 -3.44
CA MET A 29 1.74 6.20 -2.92
C MET A 29 3.00 5.43 -2.50
N ILE A 30 4.10 5.55 -3.25
CA ILE A 30 5.38 4.96 -2.89
C ILE A 30 5.91 5.54 -1.57
N GLU A 31 5.86 6.87 -1.40
CA GLU A 31 6.26 7.54 -0.14
C GLU A 31 5.45 7.02 1.05
N GLN A 32 4.12 6.93 0.91
CA GLN A 32 3.25 6.37 1.95
C GLN A 32 3.59 4.91 2.28
N LEU A 33 3.94 4.09 1.27
CA LEU A 33 4.36 2.71 1.51
C LEU A 33 5.70 2.65 2.24
N GLN A 34 6.66 3.55 1.94
CA GLN A 34 7.93 3.62 2.65
C GLN A 34 7.75 3.97 4.13
N GLU A 35 6.88 4.92 4.43
CA GLU A 35 6.52 5.30 5.81
C GLU A 35 5.90 4.12 6.57
N ILE A 36 4.90 3.46 5.96
CA ILE A 36 4.24 2.28 6.55
C ILE A 36 5.24 1.14 6.78
N ILE A 37 6.10 0.85 5.79
CA ILE A 37 7.10 -0.23 5.91
C ILE A 37 8.08 0.06 7.05
N SER A 38 8.52 1.32 7.17
CA SER A 38 9.42 1.75 8.25
C SER A 38 8.74 1.62 9.61
N GLU A 39 7.44 1.98 9.71
CA GLU A 39 6.65 1.82 10.94
C GLU A 39 6.51 0.34 11.37
N ILE A 40 6.13 -0.54 10.43
CA ILE A 40 5.86 -1.95 10.76
C ILE A 40 7.14 -2.74 11.01
N ALA A 41 8.29 -2.33 10.43
CA ALA A 41 9.59 -2.97 10.66
C ALA A 41 10.06 -2.88 12.11
N LEU A 42 9.57 -1.87 12.86
CA LEU A 42 9.86 -1.69 14.28
C LEU A 42 8.97 -2.52 15.21
N LYS A 43 7.99 -3.25 14.66
CA LYS A 43 6.99 -4.01 15.43
C LYS A 43 7.28 -5.52 15.38
N ASN A 44 6.88 -6.23 16.43
CA ASN A 44 6.96 -7.70 16.49
C ASN A 44 5.79 -8.36 15.74
N LEU A 45 5.77 -8.22 14.41
CA LEU A 45 4.76 -8.79 13.53
C LEU A 45 5.29 -10.08 12.87
N ARG A 46 4.39 -11.02 12.59
CA ARG A 46 4.71 -12.27 11.89
C ARG A 46 4.86 -12.07 10.39
N ALA A 47 4.02 -11.22 9.80
CA ALA A 47 4.02 -10.95 8.36
C ALA A 47 3.27 -9.65 8.04
N ALA A 48 3.58 -9.11 6.86
CA ALA A 48 2.82 -8.04 6.22
C ALA A 48 2.09 -8.59 4.99
N ILE A 49 0.83 -8.21 4.82
CA ILE A 49 -0.01 -8.57 3.68
C ILE A 49 -0.24 -7.30 2.86
N PHE A 50 0.12 -7.35 1.59
CA PHE A 50 -0.25 -6.31 0.63
C PHE A 50 -1.47 -6.80 -0.16
N THR A 51 -2.52 -5.98 -0.21
CA THR A 51 -3.73 -6.27 -0.99
C THR A 51 -4.25 -5.01 -1.66
N GLY A 52 -5.03 -5.18 -2.72
CA GLY A 52 -5.81 -4.10 -3.30
C GLY A 52 -7.17 -3.98 -2.64
N ASP A 53 -7.85 -2.88 -2.92
CA ASP A 53 -9.28 -2.74 -2.69
C ASP A 53 -10.11 -3.52 -3.74
N ASN A 54 -11.42 -3.27 -3.75
CA ASN A 54 -12.44 -4.11 -4.41
C ASN A 54 -12.26 -4.36 -5.92
N LYS A 55 -11.35 -3.67 -6.63
CA LYS A 55 -11.24 -3.78 -8.10
C LYS A 55 -10.02 -4.55 -8.60
N ALA A 56 -8.86 -4.36 -8.00
CA ALA A 56 -7.61 -4.93 -8.48
C ALA A 56 -6.55 -4.85 -7.38
N PHE A 57 -5.53 -5.72 -7.42
CA PHE A 57 -4.35 -5.56 -6.57
C PHE A 57 -3.59 -4.26 -6.92
N CYS A 58 -2.92 -4.26 -8.08
CA CYS A 58 -2.12 -3.13 -8.57
C CYS A 58 -1.91 -3.28 -10.09
N ALA A 59 -2.08 -2.21 -10.86
CA ALA A 59 -1.82 -2.18 -12.30
C ALA A 59 -0.34 -1.99 -12.67
N GLY A 60 0.56 -1.84 -11.68
CA GLY A 60 1.99 -1.57 -11.88
C GLY A 60 2.34 -0.11 -11.63
N ALA A 61 3.41 0.36 -12.27
CA ALA A 61 3.85 1.75 -12.16
C ALA A 61 2.87 2.72 -12.85
N ASP A 62 2.65 3.89 -12.25
CA ASP A 62 1.85 4.94 -12.87
C ASP A 62 2.67 5.69 -13.93
N ILE A 63 2.43 5.36 -15.21
CA ILE A 63 3.07 6.01 -16.37
C ILE A 63 2.47 7.39 -16.71
N THR A 64 1.34 7.77 -16.09
CA THR A 64 0.68 9.07 -16.29
C THR A 64 1.07 10.09 -15.21
N GLY A 65 1.57 9.60 -14.08
CA GLY A 65 1.88 10.39 -12.88
C GLY A 65 3.32 10.90 -12.77
N ASN A 66 4.18 10.69 -13.78
CA ASN A 66 5.56 11.22 -13.81
C ASN A 66 5.59 12.73 -14.16
N LYS A 67 4.97 13.56 -13.32
CA LYS A 67 5.21 15.01 -13.29
C LYS A 67 5.95 15.39 -12.03
#